data_AF-A0A3E2H484-F1
#
_entry.id   AF-A0A3E2H484-F1
#
_cell.length_a   1.000
_cell.length_b   1.000
_cell.length_c   1.000
_cell.angle_alpha   90.00
_cell.angle_beta   90.00
_cell.angle_gamma   90.00
#
_symmetry.space_group_name_H-M   'P 1'
#
loop_
_entity.id
_entity.type
_entity.pdbx_description
1 polymer ?
#
loop_
_entity_poly.entity_id
_entity_poly.type
_entity_poly.pdbx_seq_one_letter_code
_entity_poly.pdbx_strand_id
1 'polypeptide(L)'
;MVGRHHPSLKSSAAAMTAMARQRSLMVPLVGVLVVIFFFITLRGLAGEGGLSGGFRHINGADIGPGWISRSEGPEIGRATNETLGFEKIIAVGLKERSDRRDALTLQGSLTGIRVEFTDGIRGEEMSPKAMPPGKDYDAMGKSNIGSWRGHMNAIRRYVPHHRILCVVTDILFSLAQSVLENGLSSALIMEDDVDWDIRIKQQMMDFARGTRALSDIPLTEPQHSPYGDDWDILWPGHCGETLHPRENTTYVISDDETVAPKAHQSWLKALKNYPEGTRIIHKAGAPICTFAYAVSYKGAQKIMAASAVNGRSMPYDNELAFFCKDEALGVKCVSVEPMLFMHHKAAGKVNKDSDIQYGDPNEEREKGVTDQIVISTRLNIEKLITGSTDWVMQW
;
A
#
# COMPACT_ATOMS: atom_id res chain seq x y z
N MET A 1 67.64 -36.85 6.31
CA MET A 1 68.03 -36.60 4.91
C MET A 1 66.91 -37.03 3.97
N VAL A 2 66.35 -36.05 3.25
CA VAL A 2 66.00 -36.10 1.82
C VAL A 2 64.90 -37.11 1.44
N GLY A 3 63.74 -36.73 0.90
CA GLY A 3 63.44 -35.62 0.02
C GLY A 3 63.11 -36.17 -1.38
N ARG A 4 61.84 -35.99 -1.78
CA ARG A 4 61.26 -35.92 -3.15
C ARG A 4 61.85 -36.81 -4.26
N HIS A 5 60.97 -37.55 -4.97
CA HIS A 5 60.70 -37.29 -6.40
C HIS A 5 59.57 -38.17 -6.99
N HIS A 6 58.93 -37.61 -8.04
CA HIS A 6 57.90 -38.15 -8.94
C HIS A 6 58.28 -39.45 -9.68
N PRO A 7 57.27 -40.16 -10.23
CA PRO A 7 57.05 -40.22 -11.70
C PRO A 7 55.54 -40.08 -12.05
N SER A 8 55.01 -39.70 -13.24
CA SER A 8 55.31 -39.85 -14.68
C SER A 8 54.84 -41.17 -15.33
N LEU A 9 54.02 -41.01 -16.40
CA LEU A 9 53.90 -41.80 -17.66
C LEU A 9 52.93 -43.01 -17.78
N LYS A 10 52.01 -42.85 -18.76
CA LYS A 10 51.65 -43.76 -19.90
C LYS A 10 50.96 -45.10 -19.58
N SER A 11 50.15 -45.78 -20.41
CA SER A 11 49.53 -45.62 -21.75
C SER A 11 48.82 -46.96 -22.06
N SER A 12 47.92 -46.98 -23.06
CA SER A 12 47.39 -48.13 -23.83
C SER A 12 46.00 -48.62 -23.39
N ALA A 13 45.00 -48.76 -24.26
CA ALA A 13 45.06 -49.22 -25.64
C ALA A 13 44.18 -48.42 -26.63
N ALA A 14 44.66 -48.32 -27.87
CA ALA A 14 44.00 -47.70 -29.01
C ALA A 14 43.67 -48.76 -30.09
N ALA A 15 42.55 -48.51 -30.77
CA ALA A 15 42.25 -48.76 -32.19
C ALA A 15 42.36 -50.17 -32.81
N MET A 16 41.24 -50.67 -33.36
CA MET A 16 41.22 -51.34 -34.68
C MET A 16 39.81 -51.39 -35.34
N THR A 17 39.74 -50.61 -36.41
CA THR A 17 38.98 -50.54 -37.68
C THR A 17 38.18 -51.75 -38.24
N ALA A 18 37.06 -51.40 -38.91
CA ALA A 18 36.54 -51.90 -40.21
C ALA A 18 35.95 -53.35 -40.31
N MET A 19 34.98 -53.72 -41.16
CA MET A 19 34.40 -53.11 -42.36
C MET A 19 33.08 -53.84 -42.76
N ALA A 20 32.19 -53.08 -43.42
CA ALA A 20 31.36 -53.44 -44.57
C ALA A 20 30.26 -54.54 -44.51
N ARG A 21 29.00 -54.08 -44.60
CA ARG A 21 28.02 -54.65 -45.54
C ARG A 21 27.12 -53.56 -46.14
N GLN A 22 26.83 -53.70 -47.42
CA GLN A 22 26.44 -52.67 -48.39
C GLN A 22 25.01 -52.93 -48.90
N ARG A 23 24.18 -51.86 -48.96
CA ARG A 23 23.03 -51.52 -49.85
C ARG A 23 21.86 -52.55 -49.99
N SER A 24 20.57 -52.18 -50.02
CA SER A 24 19.89 -51.23 -50.94
C SER A 24 18.43 -50.93 -50.56
N LEU A 25 18.00 -49.70 -50.88
CA LEU A 25 16.68 -49.20 -51.33
C LEU A 25 15.39 -49.42 -50.50
N MET A 26 14.83 -48.35 -49.93
CA MET A 26 13.69 -47.56 -50.48
C MET A 26 13.18 -46.54 -49.45
N VAL A 27 12.91 -45.31 -49.91
CA VAL A 27 12.20 -44.21 -49.23
C VAL A 27 10.70 -44.36 -49.55
N PRO A 28 9.73 -44.02 -48.66
CA PRO A 28 9.06 -42.71 -48.77
C PRO A 28 8.66 -42.03 -47.44
N LEU A 29 8.81 -40.70 -47.47
CA LEU A 29 7.90 -39.65 -46.95
C LEU A 29 7.01 -39.93 -45.73
N VAL A 30 7.40 -39.42 -44.56
CA VAL A 30 6.51 -38.63 -43.66
C VAL A 30 7.42 -37.75 -42.80
N GLY A 31 7.40 -36.42 -42.98
CA GLY A 31 8.02 -35.53 -41.98
C GLY A 31 8.70 -34.25 -42.47
N VAL A 32 8.15 -33.51 -43.45
CA VAL A 32 8.58 -32.10 -43.69
C VAL A 32 7.39 -31.19 -44.09
N LEU A 33 6.17 -31.44 -43.58
CA LEU A 33 5.02 -30.53 -43.74
C LEU A 33 4.45 -30.06 -42.40
N VAL A 34 5.27 -30.04 -41.34
CA VAL A 34 4.89 -29.52 -40.01
C VAL A 34 5.18 -28.02 -39.86
N VAL A 35 5.81 -27.37 -40.86
CA VAL A 35 6.24 -25.96 -40.75
C VAL A 35 5.44 -25.00 -41.65
N ILE A 36 4.55 -25.50 -42.54
CA ILE A 36 3.76 -24.64 -43.46
C ILE A 36 2.26 -24.59 -43.12
N PHE A 37 1.77 -25.39 -42.17
CA PHE A 37 0.41 -25.20 -41.61
C PHE A 37 0.34 -24.12 -40.52
N PHE A 38 1.47 -23.45 -40.25
CA PHE A 38 1.57 -22.27 -39.39
C PHE A 38 1.09 -20.98 -40.09
N PHE A 39 0.71 -21.04 -41.38
CA PHE A 39 0.36 -19.86 -42.17
C PHE A 39 -1.01 -19.88 -42.89
N ILE A 40 -1.84 -20.92 -42.71
CA ILE A 40 -3.20 -20.97 -43.25
C ILE A 40 -4.21 -21.30 -42.15
N THR A 41 -4.30 -20.43 -41.14
CA THR A 41 -5.49 -20.27 -40.28
C THR A 41 -5.67 -18.79 -39.89
N LEU A 42 -5.22 -17.88 -40.77
CA LEU A 42 -5.64 -16.49 -40.76
C LEU A 42 -6.46 -16.23 -42.03
N ARG A 43 -7.78 -16.32 -41.85
CA ARG A 43 -8.89 -15.68 -42.58
C ARG A 43 -9.96 -16.69 -43.02
N GLY A 44 -11.06 -16.69 -42.28
CA GLY A 44 -12.37 -16.99 -42.86
C GLY A 44 -13.31 -17.79 -41.98
N LEU A 45 -14.11 -17.06 -41.18
CA LEU A 45 -15.45 -17.42 -40.70
C LEU A 45 -15.49 -18.47 -39.57
N ALA A 46 -16.27 -18.37 -38.51
CA ALA A 46 -17.09 -17.35 -37.87
C ALA A 46 -17.60 -18.06 -36.59
N GLY A 47 -17.53 -17.42 -35.43
CA GLY A 47 -18.03 -18.00 -34.19
C GLY A 47 -17.52 -17.20 -33.01
N GLU A 48 -18.40 -16.35 -32.49
CA GLU A 48 -18.18 -15.40 -31.41
C GLU A 48 -17.53 -16.04 -30.17
N GLY A 49 -16.55 -15.35 -29.62
CA GLY A 49 -15.84 -15.73 -28.41
C GLY A 49 -14.93 -14.61 -27.97
N GLY A 50 -15.51 -13.40 -27.81
CA GLY A 50 -14.82 -12.32 -27.13
C GLY A 50 -14.47 -12.80 -25.71
N LEU A 51 -13.19 -12.80 -25.36
CA LEU A 51 -12.76 -12.85 -23.98
C LEU A 51 -13.14 -11.50 -23.33
N SER A 52 -14.42 -11.33 -23.02
CA SER A 52 -14.87 -10.34 -22.06
C SER A 52 -14.53 -10.88 -20.67
N GLY A 53 -13.35 -10.55 -20.17
CA GLY A 53 -13.17 -10.48 -18.73
C GLY A 53 -14.10 -9.38 -18.22
N GLY A 54 -15.34 -9.74 -17.89
CA GLY A 54 -16.33 -8.77 -17.42
C GLY A 54 -15.82 -8.11 -16.14
N PHE A 55 -15.65 -6.79 -16.17
CA PHE A 55 -15.48 -6.02 -14.95
C PHE A 55 -16.78 -6.14 -14.15
N ARG A 56 -16.68 -6.59 -12.89
CA ARG A 56 -17.80 -6.62 -11.97
C ARG A 56 -17.81 -5.30 -11.20
N HIS A 57 -18.76 -4.43 -11.51
CA HIS A 57 -18.99 -3.20 -10.76
C HIS A 57 -20.02 -3.45 -9.67
N ILE A 58 -19.72 -2.99 -8.45
CA ILE A 58 -20.68 -2.92 -7.35
C ILE A 58 -21.02 -1.44 -7.17
N ASN A 59 -22.27 -1.05 -7.37
CA ASN A 59 -22.67 0.35 -7.27
C ASN A 59 -22.99 0.73 -5.82
N GLY A 60 -22.40 1.82 -5.33
CA GLY A 60 -22.74 2.39 -4.04
C GLY A 60 -24.14 3.03 -4.00
N ALA A 61 -24.66 3.48 -5.15
CA ALA A 61 -26.00 4.08 -5.27
C ALA A 61 -27.14 3.10 -4.90
N ASP A 62 -26.93 1.79 -5.07
CA ASP A 62 -27.89 0.75 -4.66
C ASP A 62 -27.97 0.59 -3.13
N ILE A 63 -27.08 1.28 -2.39
CA ILE A 63 -26.98 1.29 -0.93
C ILE A 63 -27.54 2.61 -0.34
N GLY A 64 -28.04 3.52 -1.19
CA GLY A 64 -28.92 4.64 -0.82
C GLY A 64 -28.23 6.01 -0.74
N PRO A 65 -28.72 7.03 -1.47
CA PRO A 65 -28.31 8.43 -1.31
C PRO A 65 -29.35 9.21 -0.48
N GLY A 66 -28.93 9.77 0.66
CA GLY A 66 -29.80 10.60 1.49
C GLY A 66 -28.99 11.41 2.50
N TRP A 67 -28.80 12.69 2.20
CA TRP A 67 -28.08 13.63 3.04
C TRP A 67 -28.69 13.73 4.45
N ILE A 68 -27.85 13.35 5.43
CA ILE A 68 -27.86 13.64 6.88
C ILE A 68 -29.02 13.05 7.73
N SER A 69 -28.59 12.15 8.62
CA SER A 69 -29.22 11.72 9.88
C SER A 69 -30.49 10.85 9.79
N ARG A 70 -30.30 9.54 9.65
CA ARG A 70 -30.89 8.50 10.54
C ARG A 70 -30.40 7.10 10.17
N SER A 71 -29.57 6.55 11.06
CA SER A 71 -29.32 5.11 11.25
C SER A 71 -28.98 4.29 10.00
N GLU A 72 -27.76 4.46 9.51
CA GLU A 72 -27.06 3.28 9.00
C GLU A 72 -26.71 2.36 10.17
N GLY A 73 -26.62 1.06 9.92
CA GLY A 73 -26.37 0.08 10.97
C GLY A 73 -25.18 0.48 11.83
N PRO A 74 -25.25 0.30 13.17
CA PRO A 74 -24.20 0.74 14.10
C PRO A 74 -22.79 0.24 13.73
N GLU A 75 -22.70 -0.82 12.91
CA GLU A 75 -21.44 -1.40 12.44
C GLU A 75 -20.62 -0.47 11.54
N ILE A 76 -21.18 0.03 10.43
CA ILE A 76 -20.46 0.87 9.46
C ILE A 76 -20.15 2.25 10.04
N GLY A 77 -21.08 2.79 10.83
CA GLY A 77 -20.92 4.09 11.49
C GLY A 77 -19.69 4.19 12.39
N ARG A 78 -19.12 3.07 12.85
CA ARG A 78 -17.86 3.07 13.65
C ARG A 78 -16.67 3.66 12.90
N ALA A 79 -16.68 3.67 11.56
CA ALA A 79 -15.66 4.33 10.74
C ALA A 79 -15.65 5.87 10.87
N THR A 80 -16.64 6.46 11.53
CA THR A 80 -16.76 7.91 11.75
C THR A 80 -16.27 8.39 13.13
N ASN A 81 -15.80 7.47 13.98
CA ASN A 81 -15.30 7.82 15.30
C ASN A 81 -13.96 8.60 15.23
N GLU A 82 -13.41 8.98 16.38
CA GLU A 82 -12.16 9.74 16.46
C GLU A 82 -10.92 8.99 15.97
N THR A 83 -11.00 7.67 15.77
CA THR A 83 -9.92 6.81 15.24
C THR A 83 -10.29 6.21 13.88
N LEU A 84 -11.33 6.74 13.22
CA LEU A 84 -11.82 6.25 11.93
C LEU A 84 -12.11 4.75 11.91
N GLY A 85 -12.55 4.18 13.02
CA GLY A 85 -12.84 2.74 13.14
C GLY A 85 -11.63 1.84 13.40
N PHE A 86 -10.42 2.38 13.46
CA PHE A 86 -9.21 1.66 13.88
C PHE A 86 -9.01 1.77 15.39
N GLU A 87 -8.10 0.98 15.95
CA GLU A 87 -7.77 1.10 17.38
C GLU A 87 -6.94 2.36 17.66
N LYS A 88 -5.98 2.66 16.77
CA LYS A 88 -5.19 3.88 16.80
C LYS A 88 -4.90 4.42 15.41
N ILE A 89 -4.67 5.73 15.35
CA ILE A 89 -4.07 6.41 14.20
C ILE A 89 -2.69 6.89 14.62
N ILE A 90 -1.66 6.48 13.88
CA ILE A 90 -0.25 6.75 14.17
C ILE A 90 0.36 7.56 13.02
N ALA A 91 0.88 8.74 13.32
CA ALA A 91 1.70 9.52 12.40
C ALA A 91 3.19 9.21 12.61
N VAL A 92 3.89 8.85 11.54
CA VAL A 92 5.34 8.62 11.50
C VAL A 92 6.01 9.86 10.93
N GLY A 93 6.97 10.41 11.66
CA GLY A 93 7.68 11.61 11.23
C GLY A 93 8.95 11.84 12.03
N LEU A 94 9.94 12.48 11.41
CA LEU A 94 11.19 12.84 12.11
C LEU A 94 10.87 13.73 13.32
N LYS A 95 11.56 13.49 14.44
CA LYS A 95 11.28 14.17 15.72
C LYS A 95 11.48 15.68 15.62
N GLU A 96 12.43 16.12 14.82
CA GLU A 96 12.78 17.51 14.57
C GLU A 96 11.75 18.27 13.72
N ARG A 97 10.85 17.56 13.00
CA ARG A 97 9.77 18.16 12.19
C ARG A 97 8.57 18.54 13.06
N SER A 98 8.84 19.33 14.10
CA SER A 98 7.81 19.87 15.00
C SER A 98 6.76 20.69 14.25
N ASP A 99 7.15 21.39 13.18
CA ASP A 99 6.24 22.15 12.31
C ASP A 99 5.11 21.27 11.73
N ARG A 100 5.44 20.03 11.33
CA ARG A 100 4.46 19.07 10.81
C ARG A 100 3.57 18.50 11.89
N ARG A 101 4.14 18.18 13.06
CA ARG A 101 3.39 17.64 14.21
C ARG A 101 2.39 18.65 14.76
N ASP A 102 2.78 19.92 14.85
CA ASP A 102 1.91 21.00 15.32
C ASP A 102 0.72 21.18 14.36
N ALA A 103 1.00 21.23 13.05
CA ALA A 103 -0.04 21.31 12.02
C ALA A 103 -1.00 20.12 12.07
N LEU A 104 -0.48 18.88 12.14
CA LEU A 104 -1.28 17.67 12.19
C LEU A 104 -2.09 17.55 13.48
N THR A 105 -1.54 18.01 14.62
CA THR A 105 -2.26 18.06 15.90
C THR A 105 -3.47 18.99 15.81
N LEU A 106 -3.27 20.19 15.26
CA LEU A 106 -4.36 21.16 15.07
C LEU A 106 -5.41 20.64 14.09
N GLN A 107 -4.96 20.10 12.95
CA GLN A 107 -5.81 19.46 11.94
C GLN A 107 -6.68 18.35 12.53
N GLY A 108 -6.10 17.46 13.34
CA GLY A 108 -6.83 16.41 14.05
C GLY A 108 -7.83 16.97 15.06
N SER A 109 -7.43 17.95 15.86
CA SER A 109 -8.32 18.59 16.84
C SER A 109 -9.55 19.24 16.18
N LEU A 110 -9.37 19.90 15.03
CA LEU A 110 -10.46 20.59 14.32
C LEU A 110 -11.42 19.66 13.59
N THR A 111 -10.96 18.45 13.22
CA THR A 111 -11.77 17.43 12.53
C THR A 111 -12.24 16.30 13.46
N GLY A 112 -11.88 16.37 14.74
CA GLY A 112 -12.20 15.36 15.74
C GLY A 112 -11.57 14.01 15.43
N ILE A 113 -10.31 14.02 15.01
CA ILE A 113 -9.46 12.87 14.71
C ILE A 113 -8.29 12.84 15.70
N ARG A 114 -8.15 11.74 16.42
CA ARG A 114 -7.08 11.55 17.40
C ARG A 114 -5.89 10.86 16.76
N VAL A 115 -4.79 11.60 16.66
CA VAL A 115 -3.52 11.13 16.11
C VAL A 115 -2.49 10.99 17.22
N GLU A 116 -1.83 9.83 17.28
CA GLU A 116 -0.64 9.62 18.08
C GLU A 116 0.60 9.67 17.19
N PHE A 117 1.75 10.02 17.77
CA PHE A 117 2.99 10.16 17.02
C PHE A 117 3.98 9.07 17.37
N THR A 118 4.76 8.66 16.37
CA THR A 118 5.96 7.86 16.57
C THR A 118 7.13 8.51 15.87
N ASP A 119 8.26 8.53 16.55
CA ASP A 119 9.47 9.14 16.02
C ASP A 119 10.02 8.28 14.88
N GLY A 120 10.19 8.91 13.72
CA GLY A 120 11.06 8.41 12.67
C GLY A 120 12.52 8.44 13.12
N ILE A 121 13.39 7.77 12.36
CA ILE A 121 14.82 7.73 12.62
C ILE A 121 15.58 8.09 11.35
N ARG A 122 16.71 8.76 11.49
CA ARG A 122 17.63 9.01 10.39
C ARG A 122 18.37 7.73 10.01
N GLY A 123 18.61 7.52 8.72
CA GLY A 123 19.32 6.33 8.26
C GLY A 123 20.76 6.25 8.77
N GLU A 124 21.36 7.41 9.05
CA GLU A 124 22.69 7.57 9.62
C GLU A 124 22.79 7.03 11.05
N GLU A 125 21.70 7.06 11.81
CA GLU A 125 21.63 6.53 13.18
C GLU A 125 21.44 5.01 13.22
N MET A 126 21.14 4.41 12.06
CA MET A 126 20.81 3.01 11.95
C MET A 126 22.07 2.17 11.68
N SER A 127 22.35 1.22 12.58
CA SER A 127 23.49 0.31 12.47
C SER A 127 23.35 -0.64 11.26
N PRO A 128 24.38 -0.79 10.41
CA PRO A 128 24.34 -1.76 9.30
C PRO A 128 24.01 -3.19 9.75
N LYS A 129 24.37 -3.56 11.00
CA LYS A 129 24.09 -4.88 11.57
C LYS A 129 22.61 -5.12 11.88
N ALA A 130 21.79 -4.08 11.89
CA ALA A 130 20.35 -4.18 12.10
C ALA A 130 19.56 -4.34 10.78
N MET A 131 20.25 -4.37 9.64
CA MET A 131 19.61 -4.62 8.35
C MET A 131 19.17 -6.08 8.23
N PRO A 132 17.95 -6.34 7.75
CA PRO A 132 17.47 -7.69 7.51
C PRO A 132 18.18 -8.29 6.29
N PRO A 133 18.25 -9.63 6.20
CA PRO A 133 18.73 -10.32 5.01
C PRO A 133 17.98 -9.83 3.76
N GLY A 134 18.72 -9.58 2.68
CA GLY A 134 18.16 -9.11 1.40
C GLY A 134 18.02 -7.60 1.24
N LYS A 135 18.23 -6.81 2.31
CA LYS A 135 18.40 -5.35 2.22
C LYS A 135 19.88 -4.97 2.23
N ASP A 136 20.30 -4.18 1.26
CA ASP A 136 21.67 -3.70 1.15
C ASP A 136 21.79 -2.29 1.75
N TYR A 137 22.57 -2.16 2.83
CA TYR A 137 22.76 -0.91 3.55
C TYR A 137 23.46 0.20 2.75
N ASP A 138 24.32 -0.21 1.80
CA ASP A 138 25.13 0.70 1.00
C ASP A 138 24.41 1.07 -0.29
N ALA A 139 23.62 0.14 -0.85
CA ALA A 139 22.78 0.42 -2.01
C ALA A 139 21.49 1.18 -1.65
N MET A 140 20.92 0.96 -0.46
CA MET A 140 19.78 1.73 0.01
C MET A 140 20.23 3.10 0.53
N GLY A 141 19.73 4.17 -0.09
CA GLY A 141 19.95 5.53 0.39
C GLY A 141 19.54 5.71 1.85
N LYS A 142 20.28 6.51 2.63
CA LYS A 142 20.08 6.65 4.08
C LYS A 142 18.67 7.12 4.43
N SER A 143 18.08 8.06 3.69
CA SER A 143 16.71 8.49 3.94
C SER A 143 15.69 7.34 3.75
N ASN A 144 15.90 6.43 2.78
CA ASN A 144 15.04 5.26 2.58
C ASN A 144 15.19 4.23 3.72
N ILE A 145 16.40 4.07 4.24
CA ILE A 145 16.66 3.26 5.43
C ILE A 145 15.92 3.81 6.65
N GLY A 146 15.98 5.13 6.85
CA GLY A 146 15.29 5.83 7.94
C GLY A 146 13.78 5.69 7.84
N SER A 147 13.22 5.92 6.65
CA SER A 147 11.80 5.70 6.33
C SER A 147 11.38 4.26 6.66
N TRP A 148 12.05 3.25 6.10
CA TRP A 148 11.78 1.85 6.39
C TRP A 148 11.78 1.57 7.90
N ARG A 149 12.83 1.98 8.61
CA ARG A 149 12.94 1.70 10.05
C ARG A 149 11.87 2.42 10.86
N GLY A 150 11.47 3.64 10.47
CA GLY A 150 10.37 4.39 11.06
C GLY A 150 9.04 3.65 10.98
N HIS A 151 8.66 3.19 9.79
CA HIS A 151 7.44 2.40 9.61
C HIS A 151 7.50 1.05 10.34
N MET A 152 8.64 0.35 10.31
CA MET A 152 8.82 -0.88 11.08
C MET A 152 8.78 -0.65 12.59
N ASN A 153 9.19 0.53 13.08
CA ASN A 153 9.01 0.92 14.48
C ASN A 153 7.54 1.12 14.82
N ALA A 154 6.78 1.80 13.97
CA ALA A 154 5.34 1.98 14.14
C ALA A 154 4.62 0.63 14.23
N ILE A 155 4.85 -0.25 13.25
CA ILE A 155 4.25 -1.60 13.21
C ILE A 155 4.66 -2.42 14.44
N ARG A 156 5.95 -2.42 14.80
CA ARG A 156 6.45 -3.16 15.97
C ARG A 156 5.92 -2.62 17.29
N ARG A 157 5.75 -1.30 17.43
CA ARG A 157 5.32 -0.67 18.70
C ARG A 157 3.83 -0.86 18.96
N TYR A 158 3.05 -0.89 17.89
CA TYR A 158 1.60 -0.77 17.97
C TYR A 158 0.85 -2.01 17.50
N VAL A 159 1.47 -3.01 16.89
CA VAL A 159 0.73 -4.17 16.35
C VAL A 159 1.17 -5.57 16.84
N PRO A 160 1.98 -5.77 17.91
CA PRO A 160 2.17 -7.11 18.46
C PRO A 160 1.18 -7.42 19.59
N HIS A 161 0.32 -8.42 19.39
CA HIS A 161 -0.44 -9.04 20.46
C HIS A 161 0.19 -10.38 20.86
N HIS A 162 0.61 -10.47 22.12
CA HIS A 162 0.52 -11.73 22.87
C HIS A 162 -0.05 -11.42 24.25
N ARG A 163 -1.36 -11.67 24.41
CA ARG A 163 -1.98 -11.79 25.73
C ARG A 163 -1.56 -13.15 26.29
N ILE A 164 -0.28 -13.33 26.62
CA ILE A 164 0.06 -14.34 27.61
C ILE A 164 -0.27 -13.69 28.93
N LEU A 165 -1.37 -14.14 29.53
CA LEU A 165 -1.63 -13.97 30.94
C LEU A 165 -0.52 -14.72 31.70
N CYS A 166 0.66 -14.10 31.85
CA CYS A 166 1.69 -14.60 32.75
C CYS A 166 1.24 -14.29 34.17
N VAL A 167 0.40 -15.15 34.73
CA VAL A 167 0.20 -15.26 36.18
C VAL A 167 1.43 -15.96 36.76
N VAL A 168 2.61 -15.36 36.68
CA VAL A 168 3.79 -15.82 37.44
C VAL A 168 4.64 -14.62 37.87
N THR A 169 4.41 -14.24 39.13
CA THR A 169 5.28 -13.53 40.10
C THR A 169 5.81 -12.11 39.77
N ASP A 170 5.26 -11.15 40.52
CA ASP A 170 5.42 -9.68 40.50
C ASP A 170 6.83 -9.10 40.82
N ILE A 171 7.95 -9.78 40.55
CA ILE A 171 9.29 -9.24 40.87
C ILE A 171 10.22 -9.10 39.66
N LEU A 172 9.90 -9.70 38.52
CA LEU A 172 10.68 -9.57 37.26
C LEU A 172 10.05 -8.60 36.23
N PHE A 173 9.01 -7.85 36.63
CA PHE A 173 8.19 -7.06 35.70
C PHE A 173 8.86 -5.77 35.19
N SER A 174 9.89 -5.24 35.85
CA SER A 174 10.57 -4.00 35.38
C SER A 174 11.55 -4.22 34.21
N LEU A 175 11.94 -5.46 33.88
CA LEU A 175 12.85 -5.75 32.75
C LEU A 175 12.12 -6.31 31.51
N ALA A 176 10.87 -6.75 31.65
CA ALA A 176 10.03 -7.22 30.55
C ALA A 176 9.15 -6.11 29.92
N GLN A 177 9.26 -4.86 30.39
CA GLN A 177 8.41 -3.75 29.95
C GLN A 177 8.53 -3.38 28.47
N SER A 178 9.60 -3.77 27.76
CA SER A 178 9.80 -3.38 26.36
C SER A 178 9.33 -4.40 25.31
N VAL A 179 8.82 -5.57 25.71
CA VAL A 179 8.71 -6.72 24.77
C VAL A 179 7.30 -6.94 24.20
N LEU A 180 6.23 -6.30 24.66
CA LEU A 180 4.86 -6.52 24.15
C LEU A 180 3.98 -5.26 24.17
N GLU A 181 4.47 -4.13 23.65
CA GLU A 181 3.98 -2.84 24.15
C GLU A 181 2.56 -2.41 23.77
N ASN A 182 1.91 -2.83 22.67
CA ASN A 182 0.47 -2.56 22.51
C ASN A 182 -0.16 -3.63 21.59
N GLY A 183 -1.03 -4.48 22.15
CA GLY A 183 -1.76 -5.50 21.40
C GLY A 183 -2.93 -4.92 20.62
N LEU A 184 -2.68 -4.02 19.66
CA LEU A 184 -3.77 -3.47 18.85
C LEU A 184 -4.26 -4.49 17.82
N SER A 185 -5.57 -4.50 17.63
CA SER A 185 -6.28 -5.23 16.57
C SER A 185 -6.01 -4.64 15.17
N SER A 186 -5.87 -3.32 15.09
CA SER A 186 -5.56 -2.60 13.85
C SER A 186 -5.02 -1.19 14.13
N ALA A 187 -4.24 -0.66 13.20
CA ALA A 187 -3.77 0.72 13.24
C ALA A 187 -3.77 1.35 11.84
N LEU A 188 -4.20 2.60 11.74
CA LEU A 188 -3.95 3.46 10.58
C LEU A 188 -2.60 4.15 10.77
N ILE A 189 -1.66 3.93 9.87
CA ILE A 189 -0.32 4.52 9.87
C ILE A 189 -0.27 5.55 8.75
N MET A 190 0.18 6.76 9.05
CA MET A 190 0.30 7.84 8.06
C MET A 190 1.59 8.63 8.23
N GLU A 191 1.99 9.33 7.17
CA GLU A 191 3.10 10.28 7.20
C GLU A 191 2.70 11.58 7.93
N ASP A 192 3.66 12.34 8.47
CA ASP A 192 3.37 13.54 9.28
C ASP A 192 3.01 14.79 8.45
N ASP A 193 3.18 14.73 7.14
CA ASP A 193 2.85 15.76 6.16
C ASP A 193 1.55 15.45 5.40
N VAL A 194 0.71 14.53 5.87
CA VAL A 194 -0.59 14.29 5.24
C VAL A 194 -1.66 15.33 5.58
N ASP A 195 -2.61 15.44 4.67
CA ASP A 195 -3.84 16.20 4.81
C ASP A 195 -5.04 15.42 4.23
N TRP A 196 -6.23 15.82 4.65
CA TRP A 196 -7.50 15.18 4.29
C TRP A 196 -8.61 16.22 4.11
N ASP A 197 -9.67 15.82 3.41
CA ASP A 197 -10.86 16.67 3.28
C ASP A 197 -11.56 16.80 4.64
N ILE A 198 -12.13 17.96 4.96
CA ILE A 198 -12.89 18.15 6.21
C ILE A 198 -14.03 17.11 6.39
N ARG A 199 -14.47 16.48 5.29
CA ARG A 199 -15.47 15.41 5.22
C ARG A 199 -14.88 13.98 5.42
N ILE A 200 -13.64 13.84 5.89
CA ILE A 200 -12.93 12.54 5.99
C ILE A 200 -13.73 11.43 6.69
N LYS A 201 -14.53 11.75 7.71
CA LYS A 201 -15.35 10.75 8.41
C LYS A 201 -16.40 10.13 7.48
N GLN A 202 -17.03 10.92 6.61
CA GLN A 202 -17.96 10.41 5.61
C GLN A 202 -17.21 9.55 4.59
N GLN A 203 -16.07 10.03 4.10
CA GLN A 203 -15.25 9.29 3.13
C GLN A 203 -14.78 7.94 3.67
N MET A 204 -14.37 7.86 4.93
CA MET A 204 -13.96 6.59 5.56
C MET A 204 -15.13 5.64 5.81
N MET A 205 -16.33 6.18 6.03
CA MET A 205 -17.55 5.37 6.08
C MET A 205 -17.87 4.73 4.73
N ASP A 206 -17.76 5.49 3.64
CA ASP A 206 -17.90 4.97 2.27
C ASP A 206 -16.79 3.96 1.94
N PHE A 207 -15.57 4.21 2.41
CA PHE A 207 -14.45 3.28 2.30
C PHE A 207 -14.72 1.94 3.01
N ALA A 208 -15.34 1.98 4.20
CA ALA A 208 -15.77 0.79 4.93
C ALA A 208 -16.83 -0.01 4.17
N ARG A 209 -17.82 0.67 3.55
CA ARG A 209 -18.82 0.01 2.70
C ARG A 209 -18.19 -0.71 1.53
N GLY A 210 -17.31 -0.02 0.80
CA GLY A 210 -16.63 -0.61 -0.35
C GLY A 210 -15.73 -1.77 0.03
N THR A 211 -14.98 -1.66 1.13
CA THR A 211 -14.12 -2.75 1.63
C THR A 211 -14.94 -4.01 1.94
N ARG A 212 -16.06 -3.87 2.66
CA ARG A 212 -16.93 -5.01 2.99
C ARG A 212 -17.60 -5.61 1.77
N ALA A 213 -18.04 -4.78 0.83
CA ALA A 213 -18.65 -5.23 -0.41
C ALA A 213 -17.67 -6.08 -1.26
N LEU A 214 -16.39 -5.70 -1.30
CA LEU A 214 -15.36 -6.48 -2.00
C LEU A 214 -15.04 -7.82 -1.34
N SER A 215 -15.29 -7.95 -0.03
CA SER A 215 -15.14 -9.19 0.72
C SER A 215 -16.44 -10.00 0.84
N ASP A 216 -17.51 -9.60 0.13
CA ASP A 216 -18.85 -10.20 0.22
C ASP A 216 -19.40 -10.28 1.66
N ILE A 217 -18.98 -9.37 2.55
CA ILE A 217 -19.45 -9.30 3.94
C ILE A 217 -20.68 -8.37 4.01
N PRO A 218 -21.88 -8.85 4.42
CA PRO A 218 -23.08 -8.04 4.53
C PRO A 218 -22.87 -6.83 5.45
N LEU A 219 -23.29 -5.62 5.06
CA LEU A 219 -23.05 -4.39 5.84
C LEU A 219 -23.66 -4.40 7.25
N THR A 220 -24.67 -5.25 7.48
CA THR A 220 -25.35 -5.41 8.78
C THR A 220 -24.70 -6.47 9.67
N GLU A 221 -23.78 -7.28 9.15
CA GLU A 221 -23.11 -8.32 9.92
C GLU A 221 -22.17 -7.67 10.94
N PRO A 222 -22.22 -8.03 12.24
CA PRO A 222 -21.24 -7.56 13.20
C PRO A 222 -19.83 -8.05 12.85
N GLN A 223 -18.85 -7.17 12.89
CA GLN A 223 -17.43 -7.47 12.62
C GLN A 223 -16.56 -6.84 13.71
N HIS A 224 -15.32 -7.28 13.90
CA HIS A 224 -14.42 -6.58 14.82
C HIS A 224 -14.05 -5.19 14.27
N SER A 225 -13.79 -5.11 12.96
CA SER A 225 -13.52 -3.86 12.25
C SER A 225 -14.71 -3.40 11.40
N PRO A 226 -15.03 -2.09 11.31
CA PRO A 226 -16.07 -1.60 10.41
C PRO A 226 -15.75 -1.85 8.94
N TYR A 227 -14.47 -2.08 8.62
CA TYR A 227 -13.99 -2.44 7.27
C TYR A 227 -14.14 -3.94 6.98
N GLY A 228 -14.69 -4.73 7.90
CA GLY A 228 -14.68 -6.20 7.86
C GLY A 228 -13.41 -6.80 8.45
N ASP A 229 -13.38 -8.11 8.67
CA ASP A 229 -12.24 -8.80 9.30
C ASP A 229 -11.34 -9.57 8.30
N ASP A 230 -11.60 -9.40 7.00
CA ASP A 230 -10.93 -10.12 5.91
C ASP A 230 -9.88 -9.30 5.13
N TRP A 231 -9.35 -8.22 5.73
CA TRP A 231 -8.28 -7.43 5.15
C TRP A 231 -6.98 -7.50 5.98
N ASP A 232 -5.84 -7.37 5.30
CA ASP A 232 -4.53 -7.25 5.94
C ASP A 232 -4.00 -5.82 5.87
N ILE A 233 -4.17 -5.17 4.72
CA ILE A 233 -3.73 -3.78 4.48
C ILE A 233 -4.87 -3.01 3.79
N LEU A 234 -5.21 -1.84 4.32
CA LEU A 234 -6.03 -0.86 3.61
C LEU A 234 -5.15 0.31 3.20
N TRP A 235 -5.33 0.86 2.01
CA TRP A 235 -4.46 1.91 1.49
C TRP A 235 -5.24 3.18 1.10
N PRO A 236 -5.79 3.93 2.08
CA PRO A 236 -6.58 5.12 1.80
C PRO A 236 -5.77 6.32 1.30
N GLY A 237 -4.43 6.29 1.36
CA GLY A 237 -3.56 7.36 0.88
C GLY A 237 -2.30 6.86 0.18
N HIS A 238 -2.19 7.13 -1.12
CA HIS A 238 -1.06 6.78 -1.97
C HIS A 238 -0.83 7.84 -3.05
N CYS A 239 0.29 7.77 -3.79
CA CYS A 239 0.56 8.66 -4.91
C CYS A 239 0.18 8.06 -6.27
N GLY A 240 -0.37 6.84 -6.28
CA GLY A 240 -0.94 6.21 -7.47
C GLY A 240 -0.73 4.71 -7.48
N GLU A 241 -1.50 4.03 -8.32
CA GLU A 241 -1.32 2.60 -8.56
C GLU A 241 -1.76 2.17 -9.95
N THR A 242 -1.58 0.88 -10.22
CA THR A 242 -2.21 0.20 -11.35
C THR A 242 -3.29 -0.73 -10.82
N LEU A 243 -4.42 -0.84 -11.53
CA LEU A 243 -5.44 -1.85 -11.20
C LEU A 243 -4.83 -3.26 -11.17
N HIS A 244 -5.33 -4.09 -10.26
CA HIS A 244 -4.85 -5.45 -10.08
C HIS A 244 -5.08 -6.28 -11.36
N PRO A 245 -4.05 -6.95 -11.92
CA PRO A 245 -4.15 -7.54 -13.27
C PRO A 245 -5.10 -8.73 -13.37
N ARG A 246 -5.46 -9.34 -12.23
CA ARG A 246 -6.25 -10.57 -12.15
C ARG A 246 -7.59 -10.39 -11.43
N GLU A 247 -7.84 -9.22 -10.86
CA GLU A 247 -9.06 -8.96 -10.08
C GLU A 247 -9.70 -7.67 -10.58
N ASN A 248 -10.91 -7.79 -11.11
CA ASN A 248 -11.60 -6.69 -11.78
C ASN A 248 -12.82 -6.21 -10.97
N THR A 249 -13.04 -6.76 -9.78
CA THR A 249 -14.14 -6.33 -8.92
C THR A 249 -13.82 -4.96 -8.32
N THR A 250 -14.69 -4.00 -8.59
CA THR A 250 -14.55 -2.63 -8.12
C THR A 250 -15.87 -2.17 -7.51
N TYR A 251 -15.79 -1.57 -6.33
CA TYR A 251 -16.89 -0.86 -5.73
C TYR A 251 -16.84 0.61 -6.17
N VAL A 252 -17.93 1.11 -6.75
CA VAL A 252 -18.00 2.41 -7.40
C VAL A 252 -18.91 3.33 -6.59
N ILE A 253 -18.37 4.48 -6.20
CA ILE A 253 -19.09 5.59 -5.60
C ILE A 253 -19.26 6.63 -6.71
N SER A 254 -20.52 6.88 -7.08
CA SER A 254 -20.90 7.89 -8.08
C SER A 254 -21.25 9.21 -7.39
N ASP A 255 -21.09 10.31 -8.12
CA ASP A 255 -21.48 11.66 -7.69
C ASP A 255 -20.84 12.07 -6.34
N ASP A 256 -19.61 11.65 -6.10
CA ASP A 256 -18.83 12.00 -4.90
C ASP A 256 -18.33 13.46 -5.02
N GLU A 257 -18.97 14.37 -4.30
CA GLU A 257 -18.60 15.79 -4.21
C GLU A 257 -17.22 16.06 -3.55
N THR A 258 -16.56 15.01 -3.03
CA THR A 258 -15.21 15.09 -2.48
C THR A 258 -14.13 14.68 -3.49
N VAL A 259 -14.53 14.31 -4.72
CA VAL A 259 -13.63 14.00 -5.83
C VAL A 259 -13.34 15.28 -6.61
N ALA A 260 -12.04 15.58 -6.79
CA ALA A 260 -11.60 16.71 -7.60
C ALA A 260 -12.00 16.52 -9.09
N PRO A 261 -12.16 17.61 -9.86
CA PRO A 261 -12.53 17.49 -11.27
C PRO A 261 -11.51 16.69 -12.07
N LYS A 262 -11.95 15.83 -12.99
CA LYS A 262 -11.11 14.94 -13.80
C LYS A 262 -9.93 15.60 -14.51
N ALA A 263 -10.08 16.88 -14.89
CA ALA A 263 -8.99 17.66 -15.47
C ALA A 263 -7.74 17.71 -14.57
N HIS A 264 -7.93 17.65 -13.26
CA HIS A 264 -6.87 17.63 -12.24
C HIS A 264 -6.45 16.22 -11.83
N GLN A 265 -7.06 15.19 -12.40
CA GLN A 265 -6.83 13.78 -12.09
C GLN A 265 -6.29 12.98 -13.29
N SER A 266 -5.77 13.66 -14.31
CA SER A 266 -5.42 13.06 -15.61
C SER A 266 -4.42 11.90 -15.54
N TRP A 267 -3.66 11.80 -14.44
CA TRP A 267 -2.69 10.75 -14.17
C TRP A 267 -3.31 9.48 -13.54
N LEU A 268 -4.52 9.55 -12.98
CA LEU A 268 -5.28 8.41 -12.46
C LEU A 268 -5.92 7.62 -13.61
N LYS A 269 -5.13 6.73 -14.20
CA LYS A 269 -5.53 5.97 -15.39
C LYS A 269 -6.75 5.07 -15.17
N ALA A 270 -6.95 4.56 -13.95
CA ALA A 270 -8.08 3.70 -13.62
C ALA A 270 -9.42 4.44 -13.78
N LEU A 271 -9.44 5.73 -13.48
CA LEU A 271 -10.64 6.57 -13.53
C LEU A 271 -10.96 7.11 -14.93
N LYS A 272 -10.09 6.90 -15.92
CA LYS A 272 -10.20 7.51 -17.26
C LYS A 272 -11.60 7.36 -17.88
N ASN A 273 -12.19 6.17 -17.79
CA ASN A 273 -13.47 5.85 -18.44
C ASN A 273 -14.70 5.97 -17.52
N TYR A 274 -14.53 6.36 -16.26
CA TYR A 274 -15.65 6.57 -15.34
C TYR A 274 -16.31 7.95 -15.55
N PRO A 275 -17.52 8.21 -15.03
CA PRO A 275 -18.07 9.57 -14.99
C PRO A 275 -17.26 10.55 -14.13
N GLU A 276 -17.55 11.85 -14.24
CA GLU A 276 -17.07 12.88 -13.31
C GLU A 276 -17.52 12.56 -11.87
N GLY A 277 -16.76 12.98 -10.86
CA GLY A 277 -17.15 12.74 -9.46
C GLY A 277 -17.20 11.26 -9.08
N THR A 278 -16.40 10.40 -9.71
CA THR A 278 -16.37 8.97 -9.39
C THR A 278 -15.19 8.61 -8.51
N ARG A 279 -15.45 7.87 -7.42
CA ARG A 279 -14.43 7.20 -6.61
C ARG A 279 -14.61 5.69 -6.71
N ILE A 280 -13.51 4.96 -6.76
CA ILE A 280 -13.47 3.50 -6.82
C ILE A 280 -12.72 2.93 -5.64
N ILE A 281 -13.21 1.82 -5.11
CA ILE A 281 -12.54 1.01 -4.09
C ILE A 281 -12.34 -0.38 -4.69
N HIS A 282 -11.13 -0.90 -4.62
CA HIS A 282 -10.76 -2.14 -5.29
C HIS A 282 -9.64 -2.87 -4.57
N LYS A 283 -9.39 -4.11 -4.98
CA LYS A 283 -8.18 -4.83 -4.57
C LYS A 283 -6.95 -4.05 -5.03
N ALA A 284 -6.01 -3.82 -4.11
CA ALA A 284 -4.81 -3.07 -4.41
C ALA A 284 -3.95 -3.81 -5.45
N GLY A 285 -3.57 -3.12 -6.51
CA GLY A 285 -2.74 -3.69 -7.58
C GLY A 285 -1.26 -3.38 -7.40
N ALA A 286 -0.89 -2.15 -7.02
CA ALA A 286 0.48 -1.76 -6.62
C ALA A 286 0.53 -0.31 -6.11
N PRO A 287 -0.15 0.05 -5.00
CA PRO A 287 -0.10 1.39 -4.44
C PRO A 287 1.29 1.76 -3.95
N ILE A 288 1.80 2.89 -4.43
CA ILE A 288 3.11 3.46 -4.06
C ILE A 288 2.88 4.73 -3.23
N CYS A 289 3.87 5.11 -2.42
CA CYS A 289 3.77 6.07 -1.34
C CYS A 289 2.89 5.57 -0.18
N THR A 290 3.26 5.94 1.04
CA THR A 290 2.61 5.49 2.27
C THR A 290 1.95 6.66 3.01
N PHE A 291 1.36 7.61 2.26
CA PHE A 291 0.67 8.76 2.83
C PHE A 291 -0.27 8.30 3.96
N ALA A 292 -1.12 7.31 3.69
CA ALA A 292 -1.84 6.60 4.74
C ALA A 292 -2.14 5.14 4.34
N TYR A 293 -1.80 4.20 5.22
CA TYR A 293 -2.16 2.80 5.11
C TYR A 293 -2.53 2.24 6.48
N ALA A 294 -3.60 1.43 6.55
CA ALA A 294 -3.96 0.70 7.75
C ALA A 294 -3.45 -0.74 7.68
N VAL A 295 -3.11 -1.28 8.84
CA VAL A 295 -2.69 -2.68 8.99
C VAL A 295 -3.57 -3.37 10.01
N SER A 296 -4.06 -4.56 9.69
CA SER A 296 -4.68 -5.44 10.67
C SER A 296 -3.59 -6.16 11.45
N TYR A 297 -3.96 -6.78 12.56
CA TYR A 297 -3.01 -7.58 13.34
C TYR A 297 -2.29 -8.66 12.48
N LYS A 298 -3.04 -9.40 11.67
CA LYS A 298 -2.48 -10.40 10.75
C LYS A 298 -1.63 -9.75 9.66
N GLY A 299 -2.08 -8.62 9.12
CA GLY A 299 -1.32 -7.85 8.13
C GLY A 299 0.04 -7.40 8.67
N ALA A 300 0.10 -6.91 9.90
CA ALA A 300 1.35 -6.54 10.54
C ALA A 300 2.30 -7.73 10.71
N GLN A 301 1.82 -8.90 11.12
CA GLN A 301 2.66 -10.11 11.19
C GLN A 301 3.24 -10.47 9.81
N LYS A 302 2.41 -10.38 8.76
CA LYS A 302 2.83 -10.63 7.38
C LYS A 302 3.87 -9.60 6.91
N ILE A 303 3.68 -8.31 7.19
CA ILE A 303 4.64 -7.24 6.88
C ILE A 303 5.96 -7.47 7.62
N MET A 304 5.91 -7.83 8.91
CA MET A 304 7.13 -8.13 9.68
C MET A 304 7.89 -9.32 9.07
N ALA A 305 7.20 -10.38 8.67
CA ALA A 305 7.81 -11.52 7.99
C ALA A 305 8.39 -11.13 6.62
N ALA A 306 7.72 -10.26 5.87
CA ALA A 306 8.15 -9.83 4.55
C ALA A 306 9.30 -8.81 4.58
N SER A 307 9.26 -7.82 5.47
CA SER A 307 10.17 -6.66 5.45
C SER A 307 11.28 -6.73 6.52
N ALA A 308 11.01 -7.29 7.71
CA ALA A 308 12.01 -7.42 8.77
C ALA A 308 12.74 -8.77 8.79
N VAL A 309 12.18 -9.82 8.16
CA VAL A 309 12.83 -11.14 8.09
C VAL A 309 13.33 -11.44 6.68
N ASN A 310 12.52 -11.19 5.64
CA ASN A 310 12.83 -11.49 4.25
C ASN A 310 12.87 -10.23 3.36
N GLY A 311 13.43 -9.14 3.90
CA GLY A 311 13.33 -7.82 3.30
C GLY A 311 13.94 -7.72 1.90
N ARG A 312 13.34 -6.88 1.04
CA ARG A 312 13.86 -6.55 -0.30
C ARG A 312 14.62 -5.22 -0.25
N SER A 313 15.76 -5.14 -0.92
CA SER A 313 16.59 -3.92 -0.99
C SER A 313 15.96 -2.84 -1.88
N MET A 314 14.95 -2.14 -1.35
CA MET A 314 14.23 -1.08 -2.04
C MET A 314 13.52 -0.15 -1.04
N PRO A 315 13.03 1.02 -1.49
CA PRO A 315 12.17 1.89 -0.68
C PRO A 315 10.98 1.13 -0.08
N TYR A 316 10.60 1.50 1.15
CA TYR A 316 9.60 0.76 1.93
C TYR A 316 8.22 0.75 1.27
N ASP A 317 7.80 1.88 0.71
CA ASP A 317 6.57 2.02 -0.04
C ASP A 317 6.53 1.07 -1.24
N ASN A 318 7.61 1.00 -2.03
CA ASN A 318 7.71 0.06 -3.14
C ASN A 318 7.70 -1.39 -2.66
N GLU A 319 8.41 -1.71 -1.57
CA GLU A 319 8.40 -3.05 -0.99
C GLU A 319 6.97 -3.48 -0.62
N LEU A 320 6.21 -2.59 0.03
CA LEU A 320 4.83 -2.84 0.44
C LEU A 320 3.87 -2.90 -0.77
N ALA A 321 4.10 -2.08 -1.80
CA ALA A 321 3.38 -2.11 -3.07
C ALA A 321 3.52 -3.48 -3.76
N PHE A 322 4.76 -3.97 -3.89
CA PHE A 322 5.03 -5.29 -4.47
C PHE A 322 4.51 -6.41 -3.57
N PHE A 323 4.56 -6.24 -2.26
CA PHE A 323 4.00 -7.20 -1.31
C PHE A 323 2.50 -7.42 -1.56
N CYS A 324 1.73 -6.33 -1.74
CA CYS A 324 0.33 -6.38 -2.12
C CYS A 324 0.10 -6.95 -3.53
N LYS A 325 0.85 -6.46 -4.52
CA LYS A 325 0.75 -6.89 -5.92
C LYS A 325 0.97 -8.39 -6.11
N ASP A 326 2.01 -8.91 -5.46
CA ASP A 326 2.43 -10.31 -5.58
C ASP A 326 1.53 -11.23 -4.74
N GLU A 327 0.59 -10.67 -3.94
CA GLU A 327 -0.21 -11.39 -2.95
C GLU A 327 0.66 -12.24 -2.03
N ALA A 328 1.85 -11.75 -1.69
CA ALA A 328 2.82 -12.50 -0.93
C ALA A 328 2.25 -12.88 0.45
N LEU A 329 2.45 -14.13 0.85
CA LEU A 329 1.82 -14.72 2.05
C LEU A 329 0.28 -14.65 2.06
N GLY A 330 -0.35 -14.56 0.88
CA GLY A 330 -1.80 -14.38 0.75
C GLY A 330 -2.28 -13.10 1.42
N VAL A 331 -1.50 -12.01 1.33
CA VAL A 331 -1.92 -10.71 1.85
C VAL A 331 -3.13 -10.18 1.07
N LYS A 332 -4.11 -9.66 1.79
CA LYS A 332 -5.30 -9.04 1.25
C LYS A 332 -5.21 -7.53 1.40
N CYS A 333 -4.99 -6.85 0.27
CA CYS A 333 -4.86 -5.40 0.22
C CYS A 333 -6.04 -4.76 -0.51
N VAL A 334 -6.61 -3.70 0.07
CA VAL A 334 -7.69 -2.90 -0.52
C VAL A 334 -7.24 -1.46 -0.63
N SER A 335 -7.55 -0.81 -1.74
CA SER A 335 -7.16 0.56 -2.06
C SER A 335 -8.32 1.37 -2.63
N VAL A 336 -8.13 2.68 -2.76
CA VAL A 336 -9.16 3.64 -3.19
C VAL A 336 -8.57 4.72 -4.10
N GLU A 337 -9.24 4.97 -5.22
CA GLU A 337 -8.89 6.01 -6.19
C GLU A 337 -10.12 6.90 -6.51
N PRO A 338 -10.03 8.24 -6.43
CA PRO A 338 -8.91 9.01 -5.89
C PRO A 338 -8.70 8.74 -4.40
N MET A 339 -7.58 9.22 -3.85
CA MET A 339 -7.18 8.95 -2.47
C MET A 339 -7.94 9.80 -1.46
N LEU A 340 -7.98 9.35 -0.20
CA LEU A 340 -8.63 10.05 0.92
C LEU A 340 -7.62 10.87 1.75
N PHE A 341 -6.37 10.42 1.78
CA PHE A 341 -5.24 11.10 2.40
C PHE A 341 -4.19 11.40 1.37
N MET A 342 -3.66 12.62 1.38
CA MET A 342 -2.69 13.10 0.41
C MET A 342 -1.59 13.90 1.08
N HIS A 343 -0.40 13.88 0.48
CA HIS A 343 0.72 14.71 0.93
C HIS A 343 0.39 16.20 0.77
N HIS A 344 0.53 16.95 1.85
CA HIS A 344 0.40 18.39 1.89
C HIS A 344 1.76 19.09 1.75
N LYS A 345 1.85 19.95 0.74
CA LYS A 345 3.01 20.80 0.49
C LYS A 345 2.71 22.18 1.04
N ALA A 346 3.34 22.54 2.16
CA ALA A 346 3.08 23.81 2.85
C ALA A 346 3.54 25.02 2.02
N ALA A 347 3.03 26.21 2.35
CA ALA A 347 3.60 27.47 1.86
C ALA A 347 5.04 27.67 2.38
N GLY A 348 5.83 28.43 1.63
CA GLY A 348 7.24 28.69 1.89
C GLY A 348 8.18 27.87 1.02
N LYS A 349 9.41 27.68 1.47
CA LYS A 349 10.48 27.03 0.68
C LYS A 349 10.13 25.59 0.28
N VAL A 350 10.24 25.30 -1.01
CA VAL A 350 9.88 23.99 -1.59
C VAL A 350 10.83 22.87 -1.12
N ASN A 351 12.07 23.21 -0.76
CA ASN A 351 13.00 22.23 -0.19
C ASN A 351 12.59 21.67 1.20
N LYS A 352 11.51 22.18 1.82
CA LYS A 352 10.93 21.65 3.07
C LYS A 352 9.92 20.52 2.84
N ASP A 353 9.52 20.27 1.59
CA ASP A 353 8.47 19.32 1.25
C ASP A 353 8.87 17.87 1.55
N SER A 354 10.17 17.53 1.50
CA SER A 354 10.63 16.17 1.77
C SER A 354 12.03 16.14 2.36
N ASP A 355 12.25 15.23 3.31
CA ASP A 355 13.57 14.87 3.85
C ASP A 355 14.24 13.73 3.02
N ILE A 356 13.61 13.31 1.92
CA ILE A 356 14.09 12.28 0.98
C ILE A 356 14.41 12.91 -0.39
N GLN A 357 13.47 13.67 -0.95
CA GLN A 357 13.60 14.32 -2.27
C GLN A 357 13.58 15.84 -2.10
N TYR A 358 14.75 16.45 -2.01
CA TYR A 358 14.85 17.90 -1.83
C TYR A 358 14.43 18.65 -3.10
N GLY A 359 13.46 19.55 -2.95
CA GLY A 359 13.11 20.53 -3.96
C GLY A 359 14.17 21.64 -4.10
N ASP A 360 13.98 22.55 -5.07
CA ASP A 360 14.90 23.67 -5.26
C ASP A 360 14.90 24.58 -4.01
N PRO A 361 16.06 24.81 -3.37
CA PRO A 361 16.15 25.66 -2.19
C PRO A 361 15.85 27.15 -2.45
N ASN A 362 15.83 27.56 -3.73
CA ASN A 362 15.52 28.93 -4.15
C ASN A 362 14.05 29.08 -4.57
N GLU A 363 13.32 27.98 -4.71
CA GLU A 363 11.90 28.02 -5.04
C GLU A 363 11.07 28.17 -3.76
N GLU A 364 10.12 29.09 -3.81
CA GLU A 364 9.20 29.37 -2.72
C GLU A 364 7.75 29.31 -3.24
N ARG A 365 6.92 28.61 -2.48
CA ARG A 365 5.50 28.43 -2.77
C ARG A 365 4.70 29.43 -1.97
N GLU A 366 3.96 30.31 -2.67
CA GLU A 366 3.13 31.33 -2.03
C GLU A 366 2.01 30.72 -1.17
N LYS A 367 1.38 29.62 -1.63
CA LYS A 367 0.23 28.99 -0.98
C LYS A 367 0.42 27.49 -0.88
N GLY A 368 0.09 26.92 0.28
CA GLY A 368 0.11 25.47 0.44
C GLY A 368 -0.86 24.79 -0.53
N VAL A 369 -0.59 23.52 -0.83
CA VAL A 369 -1.41 22.71 -1.73
C VAL A 369 -1.49 21.28 -1.23
N THR A 370 -2.68 20.69 -1.37
CA THR A 370 -2.90 19.24 -1.18
C THR A 370 -3.60 18.73 -2.42
N ASP A 371 -2.82 18.15 -3.33
CA ASP A 371 -3.33 17.65 -4.60
C ASP A 371 -4.53 16.70 -4.35
N GLN A 372 -5.60 16.81 -5.14
CA GLN A 372 -6.82 15.98 -5.09
C GLN A 372 -7.76 16.17 -3.89
N ILE A 373 -7.36 16.87 -2.83
CA ILE A 373 -8.23 17.12 -1.67
C ILE A 373 -9.00 18.42 -1.88
N VAL A 374 -10.30 18.31 -2.18
CA VAL A 374 -11.16 19.43 -2.57
C VAL A 374 -11.25 20.49 -1.46
N ILE A 375 -11.61 20.10 -0.23
CA ILE A 375 -11.66 21.00 0.92
C ILE A 375 -10.60 20.58 1.94
N SER A 376 -9.35 20.93 1.66
CA SER A 376 -8.21 20.64 2.53
C SER A 376 -8.42 21.15 3.94
N THR A 377 -8.21 20.29 4.93
CA THR A 377 -8.26 20.70 6.33
C THR A 377 -7.16 21.70 6.63
N ARG A 378 -5.92 21.45 6.18
CA ARG A 378 -4.78 22.36 6.39
C ARG A 378 -4.99 23.76 5.81
N LEU A 379 -5.56 23.86 4.61
CA LEU A 379 -5.83 25.15 3.97
C LEU A 379 -7.05 25.88 4.55
N ASN A 380 -7.88 25.18 5.31
CA ASN A 380 -9.11 25.72 5.91
C ASN A 380 -9.06 25.82 7.44
N ILE A 381 -7.88 25.71 8.07
CA ILE A 381 -7.71 25.81 9.54
C ILE A 381 -8.34 27.08 10.11
N GLU A 382 -8.08 28.25 9.52
CA GLU A 382 -8.64 29.52 10.00
C GLU A 382 -10.17 29.53 9.92
N LYS A 383 -10.74 28.97 8.86
CA LYS A 383 -12.19 28.88 8.67
C LYS A 383 -12.83 27.93 9.68
N LEU A 384 -12.17 26.79 9.95
CA LEU A 384 -12.59 25.85 10.99
C LEU A 384 -12.57 26.50 12.39
N ILE A 385 -11.52 27.26 12.73
CA ILE A 385 -11.40 27.94 14.03
C ILE A 385 -12.47 29.04 14.19
N THR A 386 -12.74 29.79 13.13
CA THR A 386 -13.70 30.91 13.16
C THR A 386 -15.15 30.46 12.97
N GLY A 387 -15.40 29.18 12.69
CA GLY A 387 -16.73 28.65 12.40
C GLY A 387 -17.29 29.09 11.03
N SER A 388 -16.43 29.57 10.13
CA SER A 388 -16.81 29.94 8.76
C SER A 388 -17.02 28.70 7.89
N THR A 389 -18.03 28.75 7.02
CA THR A 389 -18.34 27.69 6.03
C THR A 389 -17.99 28.10 4.60
N ASP A 390 -17.34 29.25 4.41
CA ASP A 390 -16.92 29.76 3.11
C ASP A 390 -15.63 29.06 2.66
N TRP A 391 -15.68 27.76 2.39
CA TRP A 391 -14.47 26.94 2.21
C TRP A 391 -13.61 27.36 1.01
N VAL A 392 -12.28 27.34 1.20
CA VAL A 392 -11.32 27.38 0.09
C VAL A 392 -11.27 26.00 -0.54
N MET A 393 -11.64 25.94 -1.82
CA MET A 393 -11.54 24.73 -2.64
C MET A 393 -10.24 24.72 -3.44
N GLN A 394 -9.68 23.53 -3.64
CA GLN A 394 -8.51 23.27 -4.51
C GLN A 394 -8.67 21.93 -5.25
N TRP A 395 -7.69 21.55 -6.08
CA TRP A 395 -7.70 20.31 -6.85
C TRP A 395 -6.31 19.86 -7.28
#